data_AF-A0A1A8WG70-F1
#
_entry.id   AF-A0A1A8WG70-F1
#
_cell.length_a   1.000
_cell.length_b   1.000
_cell.length_c   1.000
_cell.angle_alpha   90.00
_cell.angle_beta   90.00
_cell.angle_gamma   90.00
#
_symmetry.space_group_name_H-M   'P 1'
#
loop_
_entity.id
_entity.type
_entity.pdbx_description
1 polymer ?
#
loop_
_entity_poly.entity_id
_entity_poly.type
_entity_poly.pdbx_seq_one_letter_code
_entity_poly.pdbx_strand_id
1 'polypeptide(L)'
;LKEDTEQKISSIEKQLILLKLEKTNRESELIRCPQYGRRTEEIKKKKFLEGKLKYLDEKINILNKSLKLIRLHGSSTGGVV
;
A
#
# COMPACT_ATOMS: atom_id res chain seq x y z
N LEU A 1 -25.94 6.93 5.17
CA LEU A 1 -25.09 7.28 4.00
C LEU A 1 -23.73 7.86 4.42
N LYS A 2 -23.66 8.88 5.30
CA LYS A 2 -22.38 9.41 5.82
C LYS A 2 -21.56 8.38 6.61
N GLU A 3 -22.20 7.68 7.56
CA GLU A 3 -21.53 6.73 8.46
C GLU A 3 -20.89 5.53 7.71
N ASP A 4 -21.55 5.04 6.65
CA ASP A 4 -21.03 3.97 5.76
C ASP A 4 -19.77 4.42 4.99
N THR A 5 -19.72 5.70 4.62
CA THR A 5 -18.59 6.29 3.89
C THR A 5 -17.40 6.49 4.82
N GLU A 6 -17.62 6.93 6.06
CA GLU A 6 -16.58 7.09 7.07
C GLU A 6 -15.99 5.75 7.51
N GLN A 7 -16.82 4.71 7.66
CA GLN A 7 -16.33 3.35 7.93
C GLN A 7 -15.50 2.79 6.78
N LYS A 8 -15.90 3.03 5.52
CA LYS A 8 -15.10 2.67 4.33
C LYS A 8 -13.77 3.39 4.29
N ILE A 9 -13.74 4.70 4.59
CA ILE A 9 -12.50 5.49 4.67
C ILE A 9 -11.59 4.91 5.76
N SER A 10 -12.11 4.69 6.97
CA SER A 10 -11.33 4.12 8.08
C SER A 10 -10.77 2.73 7.76
N SER A 11 -11.55 1.89 7.07
CA SER A 11 -11.09 0.56 6.62
C SER A 11 -9.94 0.67 5.61
N ILE A 12 -10.05 1.57 4.63
CA ILE A 12 -8.99 1.80 3.63
C ILE A 12 -7.73 2.37 4.30
N GLU A 13 -7.88 3.29 5.26
CA GLU A 13 -6.75 3.85 6.01
C GLU A 13 -6.02 2.79 6.84
N LYS A 14 -6.76 1.91 7.53
CA LYS A 14 -6.17 0.77 8.26
C LYS A 14 -5.42 -0.17 7.31
N GLN A 15 -5.99 -0.49 6.15
CA GLN A 15 -5.32 -1.31 5.13
C GLN A 15 -4.04 -0.64 4.62
N LEU A 16 -4.05 0.68 4.40
CA LEU A 16 -2.87 1.44 3.99
C LEU A 16 -1.77 1.40 5.05
N ILE A 17 -2.10 1.53 6.34
CA ILE A 17 -1.12 1.43 7.44
C ILE A 17 -0.49 0.04 7.46
N LEU A 18 -1.29 -1.03 7.36
CA LEU A 18 -0.80 -2.40 7.33
C LEU A 18 0.12 -2.66 6.13
N LEU A 19 -0.26 -2.18 4.94
CA LEU A 19 0.55 -2.32 3.73
C LEU A 19 1.87 -1.55 3.82
N LYS A 20 1.87 -0.35 4.42
CA LYS A 20 3.10 0.42 4.67
C LYS A 20 4.03 -0.30 5.66
N LEU A 21 3.50 -0.84 6.75
CA LEU A 21 4.27 -1.64 7.71
C LEU A 21 4.87 -2.88 7.05
N GLU A 22 4.09 -3.59 6.23
CA GLU A 22 4.57 -4.77 5.50
C GLU A 22 5.67 -4.39 4.48
N LYS A 23 5.53 -3.25 3.81
CA LYS A 23 6.55 -2.69 2.92
C LYS A 23 7.84 -2.41 3.68
N THR A 24 7.77 -1.65 4.78
CA THR A 24 8.95 -1.30 5.60
C THR A 24 9.65 -2.53 6.19
N ASN A 25 8.88 -3.56 6.59
CA ASN A 25 9.47 -4.81 7.06
C ASN A 25 10.26 -5.51 5.93
N ARG A 26 9.71 -5.58 4.72
CA ARG A 26 10.37 -6.20 3.57
C ARG A 26 11.55 -5.38 3.05
N GLU A 27 11.48 -4.05 3.10
CA GLU A 27 12.64 -3.17 2.84
C GLU A 27 13.76 -3.45 3.84
N SER A 28 13.42 -3.62 5.12
CA SER A 28 14.39 -3.98 6.16
C SER A 28 14.98 -5.37 5.96
N GLU A 29 14.21 -6.34 5.47
CA GLU A 29 14.73 -7.66 5.06
C GLU A 29 15.68 -7.56 3.85
N LEU A 30 15.37 -6.68 2.90
CA LEU A 30 16.18 -6.43 1.71
C LEU A 30 17.52 -5.77 2.07
N ILE A 31 17.51 -4.78 2.96
CA ILE A 31 18.70 -4.10 3.47
C ILE A 31 19.60 -5.07 4.24
N ARG A 32 18.99 -6.02 4.97
CA ARG A 32 19.71 -7.07 5.73
C ARG A 32 20.19 -8.22 4.86
N CYS A 33 19.79 -8.30 3.58
CA CYS A 33 20.35 -9.30 2.67
C CYS A 33 21.83 -9.00 2.42
N PRO A 34 22.73 -9.99 2.48
CA PRO A 34 24.14 -9.80 2.18
C PRO A 34 24.31 -9.15 0.79
N GLN A 35 25.04 -8.05 0.75
CA GLN A 35 25.32 -7.32 -0.50
C GLN A 35 26.11 -8.18 -1.50
N TYR A 36 26.82 -9.19 -0.98
CA TYR A 36 27.62 -10.15 -1.73
C TYR A 36 27.30 -11.60 -1.32
N GLY A 37 26.09 -12.04 -1.64
CA GLY A 37 25.75 -13.47 -1.65
C GLY A 37 26.17 -14.11 -2.97
N ARG A 38 27.24 -14.92 -2.97
CA ARG A 38 27.71 -15.64 -4.19
C ARG A 38 26.73 -16.73 -4.66
N ARG A 39 25.62 -16.96 -3.96
CA ARG A 39 24.64 -18.00 -4.28
C ARG A 39 23.44 -17.43 -5.05
N THR A 40 23.14 -18.05 -6.18
CA THR A 40 21.99 -17.75 -7.08
C THR A 40 20.66 -17.60 -6.33
N GLU A 41 20.48 -18.29 -5.20
CA GLU A 41 19.28 -18.20 -4.37
C GLU A 41 19.10 -16.84 -3.66
N GLU A 42 20.20 -16.21 -3.24
CA GLU A 42 20.15 -14.89 -2.57
C GLU A 42 19.76 -13.79 -3.58
N ILE A 43 20.27 -13.89 -4.82
CA ILE A 43 19.89 -13.00 -5.92
C ILE A 43 18.41 -13.18 -6.28
N LYS A 44 17.92 -14.43 -6.32
CA LYS A 44 16.49 -14.71 -6.54
C LYS A 44 15.62 -14.17 -5.41
N LYS A 45 16.05 -14.34 -4.16
CA LYS A 45 15.34 -13.82 -2.98
C LYS A 45 15.26 -12.30 -2.99
N LYS A 46 16.36 -11.63 -3.35
CA LYS A 46 16.40 -10.17 -3.54
C LYS A 46 15.40 -9.69 -4.59
N LYS A 47 15.44 -10.27 -5.80
CA LYS A 47 14.49 -9.94 -6.88
C LYS A 47 13.03 -10.19 -6.50
N PHE A 48 12.77 -11.27 -5.78
CA PHE A 48 11.42 -11.60 -5.31
C PHE A 48 10.89 -10.57 -4.31
N LEU A 49 11.73 -10.13 -3.37
CA LEU A 49 11.40 -9.08 -2.42
C LEU A 49 11.14 -7.74 -3.14
N GLU A 50 11.98 -7.36 -4.10
CA GLU A 50 11.77 -6.16 -4.93
C GLU A 50 10.44 -6.21 -5.70
N GLY A 51 10.10 -7.35 -6.29
CA GLY A 51 8.81 -7.56 -6.97
C GLY A 51 7.61 -7.43 -6.03
N LYS A 52 7.73 -7.97 -4.80
CA LYS A 52 6.70 -7.81 -3.77
C LYS A 52 6.55 -6.35 -3.31
N LEU A 53 7.65 -5.62 -3.17
CA LEU A 53 7.61 -4.19 -2.82
C LEU A 53 6.90 -3.38 -3.89
N LYS A 54 7.22 -3.62 -5.17
CA LYS A 54 6.55 -2.97 -6.29
C LYS A 54 5.03 -3.25 -6.29
N TYR A 55 4.64 -4.51 -6.07
CA TYR A 55 3.23 -4.87 -5.96
C TYR A 55 2.52 -4.16 -4.79
N LEU A 56 3.18 -4.03 -3.63
CA LEU A 56 2.64 -3.28 -2.50
C LEU A 56 2.49 -1.79 -2.81
N ASP A 57 3.45 -1.18 -3.50
CA ASP A 57 3.35 0.21 -3.94
C ASP A 57 2.18 0.43 -4.91
N GLU A 58 2.00 -0.46 -5.89
CA GLU A 58 0.85 -0.40 -6.79
C GLU A 58 -0.48 -0.53 -6.04
N LYS A 59 -0.57 -1.46 -5.08
CA LYS A 59 -1.76 -1.65 -4.25
C LYS A 59 -2.06 -0.42 -3.38
N ILE A 60 -1.03 0.19 -2.77
CA ILE A 60 -1.14 1.44 -2.02
C ILE A 60 -1.63 2.57 -2.93
N ASN A 61 -1.09 2.68 -4.15
CA ASN A 61 -1.48 3.71 -5.11
C ASN A 61 -2.96 3.57 -5.52
N ILE A 62 -3.42 2.36 -5.80
CA ILE A 62 -4.83 2.08 -6.13
C ILE A 62 -5.74 2.43 -4.95
N LEU A 63 -5.38 2.03 -3.73
CA LEU A 63 -6.16 2.36 -2.53
C LEU A 63 -6.20 3.87 -2.26
N ASN A 64 -5.09 4.59 -2.46
CA ASN A 64 -5.05 6.04 -2.35
C ASN A 64 -5.93 6.74 -3.40
N LYS A 65 -5.91 6.26 -4.65
CA LYS A 65 -6.80 6.77 -5.70
C LYS A 65 -8.27 6.51 -5.36
N SER A 66 -8.59 5.32 -4.87
CA SER A 66 -9.94 4.96 -4.42
C SER A 66 -10.40 5.85 -3.25
N LEU A 67 -9.53 6.07 -2.26
CA LEU A 67 -9.78 6.96 -1.14
C LEU A 67 -10.05 8.40 -1.60
N LYS A 68 -9.25 8.91 -2.56
CA LYS A 68 -9.44 10.24 -3.15
C LYS A 68 -10.79 10.35 -3.87
N LEU A 69 -11.19 9.33 -4.62
CA LEU A 69 -12.49 9.29 -5.31
C LEU A 69 -13.66 9.25 -4.33
N ILE A 70 -13.58 8.42 -3.28
CA ILE A 70 -14.62 8.34 -2.23
C ILE A 70 -14.75 9.69 -1.52
N ARG A 71 -13.64 10.33 -1.17
CA ARG A 71 -13.64 11.67 -0.56
C ARG A 71 -14.25 12.71 -1.50
N LEU A 72 -13.91 12.70 -2.80
CA LEU A 72 -14.44 13.63 -3.78
C LEU A 72 -15.95 13.45 -4.01
N HIS A 73 -16.41 12.20 -4.15
CA HIS A 73 -17.85 11.89 -4.31
C HIS A 73 -18.65 12.15 -3.03
N GLY A 74 -18.09 11.88 -1.85
CA GLY A 74 -18.71 12.19 -0.57
C GLY A 74 -18.89 13.70 -0.32
N SER A 75 -18.14 14.55 -1.02
CA SER A 75 -18.28 16.01 -0.99
C SER A 75 -19.28 16.57 -2.01
N SER A 76 -19.64 15.81 -3.06
CA SER A 76 -20.42 16.34 -4.21
C SER A 76 -21.95 16.28 -4.04
N THR A 77 -22.48 15.74 -2.94
CA THR A 77 -23.93 15.71 -2.65
C THR A 77 -24.38 16.77 -1.64
N GLY A 78 -23.62 17.87 -1.50
CA GLY A 78 -23.92 18.98 -0.58
C GLY A 78 -23.95 20.37 -1.21
N GLY A 79 -23.99 20.45 -2.54
CA GLY A 79 -24.06 21.73 -3.27
C GLY A 79 -25.13 21.67 -4.34
N VAL A 80 -26.38 21.84 -3.94
CA VAL A 80 -27.45 22.31 -4.83
C VAL A 80 -27.89 23.65 -4.26
N VAL A 81 -27.80 24.65 -5.13
CA VAL A 81 -28.31 26.03 -5.00
C VAL A 81 -29.75 26.08 -4.49
#